data_AF-A0A0U4AYA1-F1
#
_entry.id   AF-A0A0U4AYA1-F1
#
_cell.length_a   1.000
_cell.length_b   1.000
_cell.length_c   1.000
_cell.angle_alpha   90.00
_cell.angle_beta   90.00
_cell.angle_gamma   90.00
#
_symmetry.space_group_name_H-M   'P 1'
#
loop_
_entity.id
_entity.type
_entity.pdbx_description
1 polymer ?
#
loop_
_entity_poly.entity_id
_entity_poly.type
_entity_poly.pdbx_seq_one_letter_code
_entity_poly.pdbx_strand_id
1 'polypeptide(L)'
;MTDADFHKAIRRIRWLHWLHYPVQGLFMGVVVLVAGRHAAVGPTLEPRLATWPALLLLGALVPAVGVLLYVLYRRMQPNLRRPAELNLRVYQGRMFLRDSLLSLVGLPMLASYVFTHAVFDLVACGAMLLALSWRTTPSAKTYQRWLLT
;
A
#
# COMPACT_ATOMS: atom_id res chain seq x y z
N MET A 1 11.65 -18.08 -22.31
CA MET A 1 11.50 -16.63 -22.14
C MET A 1 12.71 -15.94 -22.74
N THR A 2 12.52 -15.03 -23.69
CA THR A 2 13.62 -14.29 -24.29
C THR A 2 14.03 -13.11 -23.39
N ASP A 3 15.21 -12.53 -23.64
CA ASP A 3 15.67 -11.35 -22.89
C ASP A 3 14.75 -10.12 -23.12
N ALA A 4 14.20 -9.99 -24.33
CA ALA A 4 13.24 -8.94 -24.67
C ALA A 4 11.93 -9.08 -23.86
N ASP A 5 11.42 -10.31 -23.71
CA ASP A 5 10.22 -10.59 -22.92
C ASP A 5 10.43 -10.27 -21.44
N PHE A 6 11.62 -10.59 -20.91
CA PHE A 6 11.99 -10.29 -19.54
C PHE A 6 11.99 -8.78 -19.26
N HIS A 7 12.67 -7.99 -20.09
CA HIS A 7 12.71 -6.54 -19.94
C HIS A 7 11.32 -5.90 -20.07
N LYS A 8 10.48 -6.40 -20.99
CA LYS A 8 9.09 -5.98 -21.12
C LYS A 8 8.28 -6.27 -19.85
N ALA A 9 8.46 -7.45 -19.25
CA ALA A 9 7.81 -7.83 -18.00
C ALA A 9 8.23 -6.92 -16.83
N ILE A 10 9.54 -6.66 -16.66
CA ILE A 10 10.05 -5.75 -15.63
C ILE A 10 9.51 -4.34 -15.81
N ARG A 11 9.44 -3.83 -17.05
CA ARG A 11 8.85 -2.51 -17.34
C ARG A 11 7.36 -2.47 -16.97
N ARG A 12 6.60 -3.52 -17.28
CA ARG A 12 5.19 -3.63 -16.88
C ARG A 12 5.03 -3.62 -15.35
N ILE A 13 5.84 -4.39 -14.63
CA ILE A 13 5.82 -4.43 -13.16
C ILE A 13 6.14 -3.04 -12.59
N ARG A 14 7.10 -2.32 -13.17
CA ARG A 14 7.41 -0.94 -12.78
C ARG A 14 6.25 0.01 -13.00
N TRP A 15 5.58 -0.08 -14.15
CA TRP A 15 4.43 0.77 -14.44
C TRP A 15 3.26 0.48 -13.48
N LEU A 16 2.98 -0.80 -13.21
CA LEU A 16 1.96 -1.19 -12.24
C LEU A 16 2.30 -0.72 -10.82
N HIS A 17 3.56 -0.79 -10.42
CA HIS A 17 4.04 -0.25 -9.14
C HIS A 17 3.76 1.25 -9.04
N TRP A 18 4.10 2.02 -10.08
CA TRP A 18 3.81 3.45 -10.12
C TRP A 18 2.32 3.78 -10.08
N LEU A 19 1.48 2.96 -10.70
CA LEU A 19 0.03 3.13 -10.68
C LEU A 19 -0.58 2.71 -9.33
N HIS A 20 0.04 1.78 -8.61
CA HIS A 20 -0.48 1.25 -7.35
C HIS A 20 -0.59 2.34 -6.27
N TYR A 21 0.47 3.13 -6.09
CA TYR A 21 0.50 4.19 -5.07
C TYR A 21 -0.61 5.25 -5.20
N PRO A 22 -0.84 5.87 -6.38
CA PRO A 22 -1.94 6.83 -6.53
C PRO A 22 -3.31 6.16 -6.42
N VAL A 23 -3.51 4.96 -7.01
CA VAL A 23 -4.80 4.25 -6.91
C VAL A 23 -5.12 3.89 -5.46
N GLN A 24 -4.16 3.35 -4.73
CA GLN A 24 -4.37 2.99 -3.34
C GLN A 24 -4.47 4.22 -2.44
N GLY A 25 -3.67 5.27 -2.70
CA GLY A 25 -3.77 6.55 -2.00
C GLY A 25 -5.17 7.16 -2.14
N LEU A 26 -5.73 7.18 -3.35
CA LEU A 26 -7.10 7.62 -3.62
C LEU A 26 -8.12 6.73 -2.91
N PHE A 27 -7.97 5.41 -2.98
CA PHE A 27 -8.87 4.47 -2.30
C PHE A 27 -8.87 4.69 -0.78
N MET A 28 -7.69 4.79 -0.16
CA MET A 28 -7.55 5.07 1.27
C MET A 28 -8.16 6.43 1.63
N GLY A 29 -7.89 7.47 0.82
CA GLY A 29 -8.47 8.79 1.01
C GLY A 29 -10.00 8.77 0.97
N VAL A 30 -10.60 8.11 -0.02
CA VAL A 30 -12.06 7.96 -0.13
C VAL A 30 -12.62 7.22 1.08
N VAL A 31 -12.02 6.09 1.46
CA VAL A 31 -12.47 5.30 2.63
C VAL A 31 -12.42 6.14 3.91
N VAL A 32 -11.33 6.86 4.14
CA VAL A 32 -11.13 7.69 5.32
C VAL A 32 -12.11 8.88 5.35
N LEU A 33 -12.35 9.54 4.21
CA LEU A 33 -13.31 10.64 4.10
C LEU A 33 -14.76 10.17 4.32
N VAL A 34 -15.15 9.03 3.74
CA VAL A 34 -16.49 8.46 3.91
C VAL A 34 -16.71 8.04 5.37
N ALA A 35 -15.72 7.38 5.98
CA ALA A 35 -15.78 7.01 7.40
C ALA A 35 -15.86 8.24 8.30
N GLY A 36 -15.06 9.28 8.01
CA GLY A 36 -15.09 10.56 8.72
C GLY A 36 -16.45 11.26 8.64
N ARG A 37 -17.08 11.26 7.45
CA ARG A 37 -18.43 11.83 7.27
C ARG A 37 -19.46 11.09 8.11
N HIS A 38 -19.44 9.75 8.17
CA HIS A 38 -20.42 8.97 8.95
C HIS A 38 -20.23 9.13 10.46
N ALA A 39 -19.02 9.38 10.93
CA ALA A 39 -18.75 9.67 12.34
C ALA A 39 -19.30 11.03 12.80
N ALA A 40 -19.68 11.92 11.88
CA ALA A 40 -20.16 13.28 12.18
C ALA A 40 -21.71 13.47 12.15
N VAL A 41 -22.51 12.42 11.88
CA VAL A 41 -23.99 12.54 11.66
C VAL A 41 -24.83 12.02 12.84
N GLY A 42 -24.28 11.90 14.05
CA GLY A 42 -25.05 11.59 15.27
C GLY A 42 -25.63 12.86 15.92
N PRO A 43 -26.88 12.86 16.45
CA PRO A 43 -27.55 14.03 17.04
C PRO A 43 -27.05 14.34 18.46
N THR A 44 -25.74 14.35 18.66
CA THR A 44 -25.10 14.52 19.97
C THR A 44 -24.06 15.62 19.90
N LEU A 45 -24.20 16.62 20.77
CA LEU A 45 -23.46 17.89 20.85
C LEU A 45 -21.93 17.79 21.07
N GLU A 46 -21.32 16.61 20.92
CA GLU A 46 -19.91 16.36 21.27
C GLU A 46 -19.22 15.57 20.14
N PRO A 47 -18.64 16.24 19.13
CA PRO A 47 -17.93 15.59 18.00
C PRO A 47 -16.75 14.71 18.43
N ARG A 48 -16.21 14.92 19.64
CA ARG A 48 -15.09 14.16 20.21
C ARG A 48 -15.45 12.75 20.66
N LEU A 49 -16.70 12.48 21.04
CA LEU A 49 -17.13 11.15 21.50
C LEU A 49 -17.70 10.26 20.38
N ALA A 50 -18.00 10.79 19.20
CA ALA A 50 -18.53 9.98 18.08
C ALA A 50 -17.42 9.32 17.22
N THR A 51 -16.17 9.76 17.37
CA THR A 51 -15.06 9.44 16.46
C THR A 51 -14.09 8.37 16.98
N TRP A 52 -14.09 8.07 18.28
CA TRP A 52 -13.24 7.04 18.88
C TRP A 52 -13.51 5.61 18.39
N PRO A 53 -14.76 5.17 18.07
CA PRO A 53 -14.98 3.80 17.59
C PRO A 53 -14.35 3.59 16.20
N ALA A 54 -14.40 4.61 15.34
CA ALA A 54 -13.78 4.59 14.03
C ALA A 54 -12.24 4.56 14.14
N LEU A 55 -11.67 5.32 15.08
CA LEU A 55 -10.22 5.30 15.37
C LEU A 55 -9.76 3.96 15.93
N LEU A 56 -10.54 3.34 16.83
CA LEU A 56 -10.23 2.00 17.34
C LEU A 56 -10.33 0.95 16.25
N LEU A 57 -11.37 1.01 15.41
CA LEU A 57 -11.51 0.09 14.28
C LEU A 57 -10.34 0.25 13.31
N LEU A 58 -9.94 1.49 12.98
CA LEU A 58 -8.77 1.75 12.13
C LEU A 58 -7.49 1.23 12.80
N GLY A 59 -7.32 1.51 14.10
CA GLY A 59 -6.20 1.07 14.91
C GLY A 59 -6.09 -0.44 15.03
N ALA A 60 -7.19 -1.18 14.92
CA ALA A 60 -7.20 -2.65 14.88
C ALA A 60 -7.05 -3.22 13.46
N LEU A 61 -7.72 -2.60 12.48
CA LEU A 61 -7.75 -3.07 11.09
C LEU A 61 -6.39 -2.92 10.41
N VAL A 62 -5.71 -1.79 10.61
CA VAL A 62 -4.38 -1.53 10.02
C VAL A 62 -3.36 -2.60 10.42
N PRO A 63 -3.13 -2.91 11.70
CA PRO A 63 -2.20 -3.97 12.09
C PRO A 63 -2.70 -5.35 11.67
N ALA A 64 -4.01 -5.64 11.72
CA ALA A 64 -4.53 -6.94 11.30
C ALA A 64 -4.26 -7.20 9.81
N VAL A 65 -4.61 -6.23 8.94
CA VAL A 65 -4.35 -6.29 7.50
C VAL A 65 -2.84 -6.27 7.23
N GLY A 66 -2.09 -5.44 7.95
CA GLY A 66 -0.64 -5.38 7.86
C GLY A 66 0.03 -6.72 8.16
N VAL A 67 -0.36 -7.39 9.25
CA VAL A 67 0.16 -8.72 9.60
C VAL A 67 -0.21 -9.75 8.54
N LEU A 68 -1.45 -9.75 8.06
CA LEU A 68 -1.89 -10.68 7.01
C LEU A 68 -1.07 -10.50 5.72
N LEU A 69 -0.94 -9.27 5.24
CA LEU A 69 -0.15 -8.95 4.05
C LEU A 69 1.33 -9.31 4.25
N TYR A 70 1.88 -9.06 5.44
CA TYR A 70 3.26 -9.41 5.78
C TYR A 70 3.50 -10.93 5.76
N VAL A 71 2.57 -11.71 6.33
CA VAL A 71 2.63 -13.18 6.30
C VAL A 71 2.57 -13.69 4.86
N LEU A 72 1.64 -13.18 4.05
CA LEU A 72 1.55 -13.55 2.63
C LEU A 72 2.82 -13.17 1.87
N TYR A 73 3.35 -11.96 2.10
CA TYR A 73 4.60 -11.49 1.50
C TYR A 73 5.77 -12.42 1.85
N ARG A 74 5.89 -12.85 3.10
CA ARG A 74 6.96 -13.74 3.56
C ARG A 74 6.87 -15.12 2.93
N ARG A 75 5.65 -15.61 2.64
CA ARG A 75 5.42 -16.91 1.98
C ARG A 75 5.72 -16.91 0.47
N MET A 76 5.81 -15.74 -0.16
CA MET A 76 6.16 -15.64 -1.58
C MET A 76 7.68 -15.76 -1.81
N GLN A 77 8.17 -17.00 -1.72
CA GLN A 77 9.57 -17.35 -1.99
C GLN A 77 9.79 -17.75 -3.46
N PRO A 78 11.01 -17.53 -3.99
CA PRO A 78 11.35 -18.01 -5.32
C PRO A 78 11.40 -19.55 -5.35
N ASN A 79 11.18 -20.13 -6.53
CA ASN A 79 11.44 -21.55 -6.72
C ASN A 79 12.14 -21.76 -8.07
N LEU A 80 13.42 -22.09 -8.04
CA LEU A 80 14.25 -22.26 -9.24
C LEU A 80 13.79 -23.43 -10.14
N ARG A 81 13.03 -24.38 -9.59
CA ARG A 81 12.44 -25.47 -10.38
C ARG A 81 11.22 -25.02 -11.20
N ARG A 82 10.67 -23.83 -10.93
CA ARG A 82 9.52 -23.28 -11.67
C ARG A 82 9.98 -22.53 -12.92
N PRO A 83 9.17 -22.56 -13.99
CA PRO A 83 9.35 -21.69 -15.14
C PRO A 83 9.53 -20.22 -14.75
N ALA A 84 10.43 -19.51 -15.45
CA ALA A 84 10.76 -18.12 -15.16
C ALA A 84 9.52 -17.19 -15.16
N GLU A 85 8.56 -17.45 -16.05
CA GLU A 85 7.29 -16.71 -16.14
C GLU A 85 6.44 -16.84 -14.87
N LEU A 86 6.39 -18.04 -14.28
CA LEU A 86 5.66 -18.27 -13.03
C LEU A 86 6.36 -17.57 -11.86
N ASN A 87 7.69 -17.61 -11.81
CA ASN A 87 8.45 -16.87 -10.81
C ASN A 87 8.27 -15.36 -10.94
N LEU A 88 8.17 -14.82 -12.16
CA LEU A 88 7.86 -13.41 -12.40
C LEU A 88 6.45 -13.04 -11.90
N ARG A 89 5.45 -13.90 -12.09
CA ARG A 89 4.09 -13.67 -11.55
C ARG A 89 4.09 -13.65 -10.03
N VAL A 90 4.81 -14.59 -9.39
CA VAL A 90 4.98 -14.61 -7.92
C VAL A 90 5.68 -13.34 -7.45
N TYR A 91 6.74 -12.92 -8.13
CA TYR A 91 7.45 -11.68 -7.83
C TYR A 91 6.55 -10.44 -7.99
N GLN A 92 5.72 -10.38 -9.03
CA GLN A 92 4.74 -9.31 -9.21
C GLN A 92 3.74 -9.27 -8.04
N GLY A 93 3.19 -10.43 -7.63
CA GLY A 93 2.31 -10.51 -6.46
C GLY A 93 3.02 -10.06 -5.17
N ARG A 94 4.29 -10.42 -5.00
CA ARG A 94 5.11 -9.99 -3.87
C ARG A 94 5.32 -8.48 -3.85
N MET A 95 5.57 -7.86 -5.01
CA MET A 95 5.70 -6.41 -5.13
C MET A 95 4.39 -5.73 -4.78
N PHE A 96 3.26 -6.22 -5.31
CA PHE A 96 1.93 -5.70 -4.98
C PHE A 96 1.67 -5.74 -3.47
N LEU A 97 1.91 -6.88 -2.80
CA LEU A 97 1.73 -6.99 -1.35
C LEU A 97 2.61 -6.02 -0.56
N ARG A 98 3.87 -5.86 -0.97
CA ARG A 98 4.79 -4.92 -0.34
C ARG A 98 4.35 -3.48 -0.51
N ASP A 99 3.94 -3.10 -1.72
CA ASP A 99 3.49 -1.75 -2.00
C ASP A 99 2.21 -1.45 -1.22
N SER A 100 1.30 -2.42 -1.11
CA SER A 100 0.11 -2.35 -0.26
C SER A 100 0.43 -2.21 1.22
N LEU A 101 1.47 -2.89 1.72
CA LEU A 101 1.94 -2.76 3.10
C LEU A 101 2.50 -1.36 3.38
N LEU A 102 3.33 -0.84 2.47
CA LEU A 102 4.02 0.43 2.66
C LEU A 102 3.08 1.61 2.58
N SER A 103 2.08 1.55 1.70
CA SER A 103 1.07 2.61 1.58
C SER A 103 0.13 2.69 2.79
N LEU A 104 -0.09 1.61 3.54
CA LEU A 104 -0.84 1.66 4.81
C LEU A 104 -0.21 2.62 5.83
N VAL A 105 1.09 2.91 5.72
CA VAL A 105 1.78 3.91 6.55
C VAL A 105 1.20 5.32 6.33
N GLY A 106 0.55 5.58 5.20
CA GLY A 106 -0.16 6.83 4.93
C GLY A 106 -1.48 7.00 5.68
N LEU A 107 -2.10 5.92 6.16
CA LEU A 107 -3.43 5.98 6.80
C LEU A 107 -3.48 6.86 8.05
N PRO A 108 -2.50 6.80 8.98
CA PRO A 108 -2.48 7.70 10.14
C PRO A 108 -2.48 9.19 9.77
N MET A 109 -1.75 9.58 8.71
CA MET A 109 -1.73 10.97 8.23
C MET A 109 -3.07 11.37 7.60
N LEU A 110 -3.67 10.48 6.79
CA LEU A 110 -5.01 10.71 6.24
C LEU A 110 -6.08 10.81 7.34
N ALA A 111 -5.98 9.97 8.38
CA ALA A 111 -6.85 10.03 9.52
C ALA A 111 -6.67 11.36 10.28
N SER A 112 -5.42 11.80 10.52
CA SER A 112 -5.12 13.10 11.12
C SER A 112 -5.80 14.25 10.37
N TYR A 113 -5.68 14.28 9.04
CA TYR A 113 -6.34 15.29 8.20
C TYR A 113 -7.86 15.35 8.40
N VAL A 114 -8.54 14.22 8.60
CA VAL A 114 -9.99 14.21 8.85
C VAL A 114 -10.36 14.92 10.16
N PHE A 115 -9.49 14.88 11.16
CA PHE A 115 -9.74 15.52 12.46
C PHE A 115 -9.24 16.96 12.53
N THR A 116 -8.08 17.24 11.92
CA THR A 116 -7.41 18.55 12.02
C THR A 116 -7.75 19.48 10.87
N HIS A 117 -8.23 18.93 9.74
CA HIS A 117 -8.32 19.61 8.44
C HIS A 117 -7.01 20.30 8.00
N ALA A 118 -5.87 19.88 8.56
CA ALA A 118 -4.58 20.48 8.28
C ALA A 118 -4.08 20.01 6.91
N VAL A 119 -4.08 20.93 5.93
CA VAL A 119 -3.63 20.64 4.55
C VAL A 119 -2.20 20.05 4.52
N PHE A 120 -1.36 20.42 5.49
CA PHE A 120 -0.01 19.87 5.64
C PHE A 120 0.01 18.35 5.85
N ASP A 121 -0.98 17.76 6.53
CA ASP A 121 -1.07 16.30 6.74
C ASP A 121 -1.29 15.59 5.39
N LEU A 122 -2.12 16.17 4.53
CA LEU A 122 -2.39 15.64 3.20
C LEU A 122 -1.16 15.75 2.28
N VAL A 123 -0.49 16.91 2.30
CA VAL A 123 0.76 17.13 1.54
C VAL A 123 1.85 16.17 2.01
N ALA A 124 2.02 16.02 3.33
CA ALA A 124 3.00 15.10 3.90
C ALA A 124 2.70 13.65 3.53
N CYS A 125 1.43 13.22 3.58
CA CYS A 125 1.01 11.90 3.13
C CYS A 125 1.34 11.68 1.65
N GLY A 126 1.00 12.64 0.78
CA GLY A 126 1.32 12.55 -0.65
C GLY A 126 2.82 12.46 -0.92
N ALA A 127 3.61 13.33 -0.28
CA ALA A 127 5.06 13.33 -0.39
C ALA A 127 5.68 12.01 0.11
N MET A 128 5.17 11.46 1.21
CA MET A 128 5.63 10.18 1.75
C MET A 128 5.33 9.03 0.78
N LEU A 129 4.11 8.94 0.24
CA LEU A 129 3.75 7.91 -0.73
C LEU A 129 4.62 7.98 -1.99
N LEU A 130 4.92 9.20 -2.45
CA LEU A 130 5.78 9.43 -3.61
C LEU A 130 7.25 9.07 -3.32
N ALA A 131 7.74 9.38 -2.12
CA ALA A 131 9.07 8.96 -1.69
C ALA A 131 9.20 7.43 -1.56
N LEU A 132 8.15 6.76 -1.06
CA LEU A 132 8.10 5.30 -0.95
C LEU A 132 8.06 4.64 -2.33
N SER A 133 7.23 5.13 -3.26
CA SER A 133 7.19 4.61 -4.63
C SER A 133 8.53 4.78 -5.33
N TRP A 134 9.17 5.94 -5.18
CA TRP A 134 10.49 6.16 -5.76
C TRP A 134 11.53 5.18 -5.21
N ARG A 135 11.66 5.08 -3.88
CA ARG A 135 12.68 4.24 -3.23
C ARG A 135 12.49 2.75 -3.45
N THR A 136 11.26 2.30 -3.69
CA THR A 136 10.94 0.87 -3.81
C THR A 136 10.72 0.40 -5.24
N THR A 137 11.03 1.26 -6.22
CA THR A 137 10.90 0.98 -7.65
C THR A 137 11.51 -0.38 -8.04
N PRO A 138 10.73 -1.27 -8.67
CA PRO A 138 11.23 -2.59 -9.08
C PRO A 138 12.21 -2.49 -10.25
N SER A 139 13.28 -3.27 -10.15
CA SER A 139 14.34 -3.38 -11.16
C SER A 139 14.74 -4.84 -11.39
N ALA A 140 15.41 -5.12 -12.51
CA ALA A 140 15.96 -6.44 -12.82
C ALA A 140 16.93 -6.92 -11.74
N LYS A 141 17.79 -6.04 -11.23
CA LYS A 141 18.72 -6.33 -10.13
C LYS A 141 18.00 -6.72 -8.84
N THR A 142 16.84 -6.11 -8.57
CA THR A 142 16.03 -6.45 -7.39
C THR A 142 15.37 -7.83 -7.55
N TYR A 143 14.92 -8.16 -8.77
CA TYR A 143 14.38 -9.49 -9.10
C TYR A 143 15.45 -10.59 -8.99
N GLN A 144 16.64 -10.37 -9.56
CA GLN A 144 17.75 -11.32 -9.47
C GLN A 144 18.17 -11.58 -8.01
N ARG A 145 18.25 -10.53 -7.18
CA ARG A 145 18.53 -10.69 -5.75
C ARG A 145 17.44 -11.52 -5.05
N TRP A 146 16.17 -11.30 -5.39
CA TRP A 146 15.08 -12.10 -4.84
C TRP A 146 15.13 -13.57 -5.28
N LEU A 147 15.62 -13.88 -6.48
CA LEU A 147 15.79 -15.29 -6.90
C LEU A 147 16.87 -16.03 -6.09
N LEU A 148 17.81 -15.29 -5.48
CA LEU A 148 18.93 -15.84 -4.72
C LEU A 148 18.66 -15.94 -3.21
N THR A 149 17.52 -15.42 -2.74
CA THR A 149 17.08 -15.51 -1.33
C THR A 149 16.18 -16.71 -1.10
#